data_AF-A0A8D6PQR7-F1
#
_entry.id   AF-A0A8D6PQR7-F1
#
_cell.length_a   1.000
_cell.length_b   1.000
_cell.length_c   1.000
_cell.angle_alpha   90.00
_cell.angle_beta   90.00
_cell.angle_gamma   90.00
#
_symmetry.space_group_name_H-M   'P 1'
#
loop_
_entity.id
_entity.type
_entity.pdbx_description
1 polymer ?
#
loop_
_entity_poly.entity_id
_entity_poly.type
_entity_poly.pdbx_seq_one_letter_code
_entity_poly.pdbx_strand_id
1 'polypeptide(L)'
;MTGANIKHVLITGASGTGKSEYFKRNILNPALKKGIRVVIIDPENEYDRIPKTNLKSILKDLKTKTAVRYVPNLRDSNYLDQLDKLYQKIFDNVRGCIIAIDEARFCGGEQHRLLPGLLELITRGRKRGLKLVVITQRIALIDKTITGNCQIKVLFKCAEDVDWDRYRKINKELTEKLKMSKNDHAYIYINGLTAKLVE
;
A
#
# COMPACT_ATOMS: atom_id res chain seq x y z
N MET A 1 0.39 10.10 17.02
CA MET A 1 1.59 9.73 16.24
C MET A 1 2.31 11.02 15.85
N THR A 2 3.50 11.29 16.38
CA THR A 2 4.35 12.38 15.91
C THR A 2 4.85 12.04 14.50
N GLY A 3 4.80 12.98 13.56
CA GLY A 3 5.03 12.73 12.12
C GLY A 3 6.42 12.20 11.75
N ALA A 4 7.42 12.33 12.63
CA ALA A 4 8.80 11.93 12.39
C ALA A 4 9.01 10.39 12.33
N ASN A 5 8.12 9.60 12.96
CA ASN A 5 8.28 8.13 13.05
C ASN A 5 7.42 7.33 12.06
N ILE A 6 6.70 7.99 11.14
CA ILE A 6 5.86 7.28 10.18
C ILE A 6 6.71 6.75 9.03
N LYS A 7 6.68 5.43 8.85
CA LYS A 7 7.29 4.72 7.73
C LYS A 7 6.22 4.22 6.78
N HIS A 8 6.31 4.60 5.50
CA HIS A 8 5.46 4.03 4.46
C HIS A 8 5.87 2.59 4.19
N VAL A 9 4.91 1.77 3.78
CA VAL A 9 5.10 0.32 3.60
C VAL A 9 4.82 -0.03 2.15
N LEU A 10 5.71 -0.79 1.53
CA LEU A 10 5.46 -1.49 0.27
C LEU A 10 5.29 -2.99 0.57
N ILE A 11 4.22 -3.58 0.07
CA ILE A 11 3.94 -5.02 0.10
C ILE A 11 3.81 -5.49 -1.34
N THR A 12 4.62 -6.44 -1.77
CA THR A 12 4.64 -6.88 -3.17
C THR A 12 4.92 -8.37 -3.31
N GLY A 13 4.46 -8.96 -4.42
CA GLY A 13 4.60 -10.38 -4.76
C GLY A 13 3.42 -10.89 -5.58
N ALA A 14 3.56 -12.07 -6.19
CA ALA A 14 2.56 -12.64 -7.09
C ALA A 14 1.21 -12.89 -6.37
N SER A 15 0.13 -13.11 -7.14
CA SER A 15 -1.15 -13.55 -6.58
C SER A 15 -0.99 -14.84 -5.76
N GLY A 16 -1.80 -15.02 -4.72
CA GLY A 16 -1.75 -16.19 -3.82
C GLY A 16 -0.61 -16.23 -2.80
N THR A 17 0.39 -15.34 -2.89
CA THR A 17 1.57 -15.38 -1.99
C THR A 17 1.32 -14.92 -0.55
N GLY A 18 0.15 -14.36 -0.25
CA GLY A 18 -0.25 -13.98 1.12
C GLY A 18 -0.16 -12.48 1.45
N LYS A 19 0.01 -11.60 0.44
CA LYS A 19 0.05 -10.13 0.62
C LYS A 19 -1.14 -9.57 1.41
N SER A 20 -2.37 -9.85 0.96
CA SER A 20 -3.60 -9.33 1.57
C SER A 20 -3.75 -9.85 3.01
N GLU A 21 -3.38 -11.10 3.27
CA GLU A 21 -3.38 -11.67 4.62
C GLU A 21 -2.33 -11.02 5.53
N TYR A 22 -1.13 -10.75 5.00
CA TYR A 22 -0.11 -10.00 5.73
C TYR A 22 -0.61 -8.60 6.11
N PHE A 23 -1.21 -7.87 5.16
CA PHE A 23 -1.78 -6.55 5.43
C PHE A 23 -2.87 -6.63 6.51
N LYS A 24 -3.82 -7.56 6.37
CA LYS A 24 -4.91 -7.78 7.33
C LYS A 24 -4.36 -8.04 8.74
N ARG A 25 -3.46 -9.01 8.89
CA ARG A 25 -2.92 -9.44 10.19
C ARG A 25 -2.00 -8.42 10.85
N ASN A 26 -1.09 -7.84 10.09
CA ASN A 26 0.02 -7.06 10.65
C ASN A 26 -0.22 -5.56 10.65
N ILE A 27 -1.20 -5.06 9.88
CA ILE A 27 -1.44 -3.63 9.73
C ILE A 27 -2.89 -3.28 10.03
N LEU A 28 -3.85 -3.85 9.30
CA LEU A 28 -5.27 -3.49 9.43
C LEU A 28 -5.82 -3.85 10.80
N ASN A 29 -5.75 -5.12 11.21
CA ASN A 29 -6.31 -5.58 12.49
C ASN A 29 -5.67 -4.86 13.70
N PRO A 30 -4.33 -4.68 13.76
CA PRO A 30 -3.71 -3.89 14.82
C PRO A 30 -4.13 -2.41 14.80
N ALA A 31 -4.33 -1.81 13.62
CA ALA A 31 -4.80 -0.44 13.51
C ALA A 31 -6.24 -0.30 14.05
N LEU A 32 -7.12 -1.21 13.66
CA LEU A 32 -8.50 -1.27 14.15
C LEU A 32 -8.56 -1.40 15.67
N LYS A 33 -7.79 -2.34 16.24
CA LYS A 33 -7.71 -2.54 17.71
C LYS A 33 -7.23 -1.28 18.45
N LYS A 34 -6.37 -0.47 17.82
CA LYS A 34 -5.84 0.77 18.37
C LYS A 34 -6.68 2.01 18.05
N GLY A 35 -7.82 1.86 17.35
CA GLY A 35 -8.65 2.98 16.92
C GLY A 35 -7.98 3.89 15.87
N ILE A 36 -6.94 3.40 15.17
CA ILE A 36 -6.27 4.16 14.12
C ILE A 36 -7.11 4.10 12.86
N ARG A 37 -7.45 5.26 12.30
CA ARG A 37 -8.29 5.36 11.10
C ARG A 37 -7.60 4.75 9.89
N VAL A 38 -8.35 3.96 9.10
CA VAL A 38 -7.85 3.34 7.87
C VAL A 38 -8.77 3.66 6.68
N VAL A 39 -8.19 4.11 5.59
CA VAL A 39 -8.83 4.16 4.27
C VAL A 39 -8.20 3.09 3.40
N ILE A 40 -9.01 2.22 2.81
CA ILE A 40 -8.55 1.19 1.87
C ILE A 40 -9.04 1.57 0.48
N ILE A 41 -8.14 1.67 -0.50
CA ILE A 41 -8.48 1.74 -1.92
C ILE A 41 -8.45 0.31 -2.44
N ASP A 42 -9.57 -0.18 -2.91
CA ASP A 42 -9.84 -1.61 -3.10
C ASP A 42 -10.42 -1.86 -4.50
N PRO A 43 -9.60 -1.87 -5.56
CA PRO A 43 -10.06 -2.02 -6.94
C PRO A 43 -10.70 -3.39 -7.23
N GLU A 44 -10.28 -4.43 -6.51
CA GLU A 44 -10.77 -5.81 -6.68
C GLU A 44 -11.92 -6.16 -5.72
N ASN A 45 -12.28 -5.25 -4.81
CA ASN A 45 -13.38 -5.39 -3.86
C ASN A 45 -13.20 -6.58 -2.88
N GLU A 46 -11.96 -6.84 -2.44
CA GLU A 46 -11.60 -7.96 -1.54
C GLU A 46 -11.82 -7.68 -0.04
N TYR A 47 -12.16 -6.43 0.32
CA TYR A 47 -12.37 -6.01 1.72
C TYR A 47 -13.84 -5.73 2.03
N ASP A 48 -14.75 -6.51 1.46
CA ASP A 48 -16.21 -6.37 1.55
C ASP A 48 -16.77 -6.09 2.96
N ARG A 49 -16.18 -6.70 4.01
CA ARG A 49 -16.51 -6.49 5.44
C ARG A 49 -16.22 -5.08 5.96
N ILE A 50 -15.38 -4.30 5.27
CA ILE A 50 -15.11 -2.91 5.60
C ILE A 50 -16.19 -2.02 4.96
N PRO A 51 -16.80 -1.07 5.69
CA PRO A 51 -17.85 -0.22 5.13
C PRO A 51 -17.38 0.56 3.88
N LYS A 52 -18.16 0.47 2.80
CA LYS A 52 -17.89 1.23 1.57
C LYS A 52 -18.13 2.73 1.79
N THR A 53 -17.29 3.57 1.19
CA THR A 53 -17.41 5.03 1.16
C THR A 53 -17.30 5.56 -0.28
N ASN A 54 -17.47 6.86 -0.47
CA ASN A 54 -17.27 7.56 -1.73
C ASN A 54 -16.67 8.96 -1.50
N LEU A 55 -16.35 9.66 -2.59
CA LEU A 55 -15.73 10.99 -2.54
C LEU A 55 -16.55 12.01 -1.71
N LYS A 56 -17.88 11.91 -1.72
CA LYS A 56 -18.76 12.83 -0.98
C LYS A 56 -18.78 12.48 0.52
N SER A 57 -18.84 11.19 0.86
CA SER A 57 -19.08 10.74 2.24
C SER A 57 -17.81 10.46 3.06
N ILE A 58 -16.63 10.31 2.44
CA ILE A 58 -15.40 9.85 3.13
C ILE A 58 -15.09 10.61 4.42
N LEU A 59 -15.21 11.93 4.44
CA LEU A 59 -14.91 12.72 5.64
C LEU A 59 -15.95 12.52 6.75
N LYS A 60 -17.23 12.33 6.40
CA LYS A 60 -18.29 12.01 7.35
C LYS A 60 -18.10 10.61 7.90
N ASP A 61 -17.80 9.65 7.02
CA ASP A 61 -17.57 8.27 7.41
C ASP A 61 -16.36 8.12 8.34
N LEU A 62 -15.26 8.82 8.08
CA LEU A 62 -14.06 8.83 8.93
C LEU A 62 -14.24 9.53 10.30
N LYS A 63 -15.39 10.15 10.57
CA LYS A 63 -15.75 10.65 11.91
C LYS A 63 -16.36 9.57 12.78
N THR A 64 -17.05 8.59 12.19
CA THR A 64 -17.82 7.58 12.92
C THR A 64 -17.29 6.16 12.75
N LYS A 65 -16.45 5.90 11.73
CA LYS A 65 -15.92 4.58 11.40
C LYS A 65 -14.41 4.59 11.48
N THR A 66 -13.85 3.56 12.12
CA THR A 66 -12.40 3.36 12.20
C THR A 66 -11.80 2.94 10.85
N ALA A 67 -12.56 2.23 10.01
CA ALA A 67 -12.10 1.91 8.65
C ALA A 67 -13.21 2.08 7.62
N VAL A 68 -12.80 2.50 6.43
CA VAL A 68 -13.65 2.63 5.24
C VAL A 68 -12.91 2.11 4.03
N ARG A 69 -13.64 1.62 3.04
CA ARG A 69 -13.08 1.23 1.74
C ARG A 69 -13.69 2.03 0.60
N TYR A 70 -12.86 2.43 -0.35
CA TYR A 70 -13.25 3.05 -1.60
C TYR A 70 -12.96 2.05 -2.73
N VAL A 71 -13.99 1.73 -3.51
CA VAL A 71 -13.87 0.83 -4.67
C VAL A 71 -13.99 1.69 -5.93
N PRO A 72 -12.89 1.95 -6.65
CA PRO A 72 -12.97 2.66 -7.92
C PRO A 72 -13.74 1.83 -8.95
N ASN A 73 -14.52 2.49 -9.80
CA ASN A 73 -15.12 1.83 -10.96
C ASN A 73 -14.10 1.79 -12.10
N LEU A 74 -13.32 0.72 -12.22
CA LEU A 74 -12.27 0.61 -13.25
C LEU A 74 -12.78 0.68 -14.69
N ARG A 75 -14.10 0.54 -14.90
CA ARG A 75 -14.75 0.69 -16.22
C ARG A 75 -15.06 2.15 -16.58
N ASP A 76 -15.04 3.05 -15.60
CA ASP A 76 -15.26 4.49 -15.81
C ASP A 76 -13.95 5.15 -16.25
N SER A 77 -13.90 5.74 -17.45
CA SER A 77 -12.72 6.44 -17.97
C SER A 77 -12.16 7.51 -17.03
N ASN A 78 -12.97 8.06 -16.12
CA ASN A 78 -12.60 9.10 -15.18
C ASN A 78 -12.22 8.57 -13.79
N TYR A 79 -12.13 7.26 -13.58
CA TYR A 79 -11.88 6.71 -12.24
C TYR A 79 -10.55 7.21 -11.62
N LEU A 80 -9.53 7.46 -12.46
CA LEU A 80 -8.24 8.01 -12.00
C LEU A 80 -8.36 9.46 -11.51
N ASP A 81 -9.14 10.30 -12.18
CA ASP A 81 -9.44 11.67 -11.72
C ASP A 81 -10.21 11.64 -10.39
N GLN A 82 -11.16 10.70 -10.24
CA GLN A 82 -11.88 10.52 -8.98
C GLN A 82 -10.96 10.06 -7.84
N LEU A 83 -10.02 9.15 -8.13
CA LEU A 83 -8.99 8.74 -7.17
C LEU A 83 -8.06 9.89 -6.80
N ASP A 84 -7.64 10.70 -7.77
CA ASP A 84 -6.77 11.84 -7.50
C ASP A 84 -7.45 12.85 -6.56
N LYS A 85 -8.71 13.19 -6.86
CA LYS A 85 -9.56 14.03 -5.98
C LYS A 85 -9.74 13.43 -4.60
N LEU A 86 -9.88 12.11 -4.50
CA LEU A 86 -9.96 11.41 -3.22
C LEU A 86 -8.66 11.56 -2.42
N TYR A 87 -7.51 11.36 -3.06
CA TYR A 87 -6.20 11.49 -2.43
C TYR A 87 -5.94 12.92 -1.93
N GLN A 88 -6.22 13.92 -2.75
CA GLN A 88 -6.12 15.34 -2.37
C GLN A 88 -7.04 15.65 -1.18
N LYS A 89 -8.31 15.21 -1.24
CA LYS A 89 -9.28 15.40 -0.15
C LYS A 89 -8.80 14.78 1.17
N ILE A 90 -8.20 13.59 1.13
CA ILE A 90 -7.60 12.95 2.29
C ILE A 90 -6.40 13.76 2.80
N PHE A 91 -5.50 14.17 1.91
CA PHE A 91 -4.31 14.95 2.26
C PHE A 91 -4.65 16.26 2.99
N ASP A 92 -5.66 16.98 2.50
CA ASP A 92 -6.06 18.26 3.06
C ASP A 92 -6.72 18.12 4.43
N ASN A 93 -7.65 17.16 4.55
CA ASN A 93 -8.63 17.13 5.64
C ASN A 93 -8.37 16.05 6.69
N VAL A 94 -7.53 15.05 6.42
CA VAL A 94 -7.33 13.89 7.30
C VAL A 94 -5.96 13.95 7.95
N ARG A 95 -5.89 13.55 9.23
CA ARG A 95 -4.66 13.43 10.02
C ARG A 95 -4.62 12.10 10.75
N GLY A 96 -3.43 11.57 11.00
CA GLY A 96 -3.27 10.34 11.80
C GLY A 96 -4.00 9.13 11.23
N CYS A 97 -3.87 8.89 9.92
CA CYS A 97 -4.63 7.89 9.19
C CYS A 97 -3.72 6.99 8.35
N ILE A 98 -4.05 5.71 8.27
CA ILE A 98 -3.42 4.76 7.34
C ILE A 98 -4.22 4.77 6.04
N ILE A 99 -3.52 4.93 4.91
CA ILE A 99 -4.10 4.81 3.58
C ILE A 99 -3.48 3.58 2.92
N ALA A 100 -4.27 2.52 2.80
CA ALA A 100 -3.87 1.31 2.11
C ALA A 100 -4.38 1.36 0.68
N ILE A 101 -3.52 1.05 -0.29
CA ILE A 101 -3.86 1.01 -1.70
C ILE A 101 -3.61 -0.41 -2.16
N ASP A 102 -4.69 -1.17 -2.34
CA ASP A 102 -4.59 -2.50 -2.94
C ASP A 102 -4.52 -2.40 -4.46
N GLU A 103 -3.69 -3.24 -5.04
CA GLU A 103 -3.21 -3.16 -6.42
C GLU A 103 -2.94 -1.73 -6.92
N ALA A 104 -1.90 -1.11 -6.36
CA ALA A 104 -1.54 0.28 -6.61
C ALA A 104 -1.32 0.63 -8.10
N ARG A 105 -1.02 -0.35 -8.96
CA ARG A 105 -0.92 -0.15 -10.40
C ARG A 105 -2.23 0.40 -10.97
N PHE A 106 -3.37 -0.17 -10.57
CA PHE A 106 -4.70 0.28 -11.01
C PHE A 106 -5.21 1.49 -10.24
N CYS A 107 -4.45 1.99 -9.27
CA CYS A 107 -4.85 3.11 -8.41
C CYS A 107 -3.93 4.32 -8.60
N GLY A 108 -3.33 4.47 -9.78
CA GLY A 108 -2.51 5.64 -10.11
C GLY A 108 -1.11 5.62 -9.53
N GLY A 109 -0.56 4.43 -9.23
CA GLY A 109 0.82 4.23 -8.80
C GLY A 109 1.74 3.62 -9.87
N GLU A 110 1.24 3.44 -11.09
CA GLU A 110 2.01 2.92 -12.22
C GLU A 110 3.09 3.90 -12.70
N GLN A 111 4.19 3.37 -13.24
CA GLN A 111 5.25 4.18 -13.87
C GLN A 111 4.67 5.15 -14.91
N HIS A 112 5.19 6.37 -14.92
CA HIS A 112 4.74 7.45 -15.80
C HIS A 112 3.27 7.87 -15.63
N ARG A 113 2.56 7.32 -14.64
CA ARG A 113 1.15 7.61 -14.35
C ARG A 113 0.88 7.82 -12.86
N LEU A 114 1.90 8.28 -12.12
CA LEU A 114 1.77 8.59 -10.71
C LEU A 114 0.83 9.79 -10.52
N LEU A 115 -0.32 9.57 -9.87
CA LEU A 115 -1.30 10.62 -9.64
C LEU A 115 -0.75 11.70 -8.69
N PRO A 116 -0.99 13.01 -8.95
CA PRO A 116 -0.50 14.10 -8.11
C PRO A 116 -0.88 13.99 -6.63
N GLY A 117 -2.13 13.64 -6.33
CA GLY A 117 -2.59 13.43 -4.97
C GLY A 117 -1.90 12.24 -4.28
N LEU A 118 -1.62 11.16 -5.02
CA LEU A 118 -0.83 10.04 -4.50
C LEU A 118 0.63 10.46 -4.24
N LEU A 119 1.21 11.27 -5.13
CA LEU A 119 2.53 11.86 -4.96
C LEU A 119 2.60 12.74 -3.70
N GLU A 120 1.59 13.58 -3.44
CA GLU A 120 1.53 14.40 -2.22
C GLU A 120 1.42 13.53 -0.96
N LEU A 121 0.58 12.50 -0.99
CA LEU A 121 0.42 11.58 0.11
C LEU A 121 1.74 10.86 0.47
N ILE A 122 2.46 10.34 -0.53
CA ILE A 122 3.69 9.56 -0.29
C ILE A 122 4.90 10.44 0.09
N THR A 123 4.96 11.68 -0.40
CA THR A 123 6.11 12.58 -0.15
C THR A 123 5.89 13.49 1.06
N ARG A 124 4.67 13.97 1.29
CA ARG A 124 4.35 15.02 2.27
C ARG A 124 3.38 14.56 3.37
N GLY A 125 2.79 13.37 3.24
CA GLY A 125 1.81 12.83 4.19
C GLY A 125 2.35 12.58 5.61
N ARG A 126 3.64 12.26 5.77
CA ARG A 126 4.23 11.96 7.10
C ARG A 126 4.04 13.08 8.12
N LYS A 127 4.25 14.35 7.70
CA LYS A 127 4.05 15.53 8.56
C LYS A 127 2.61 15.68 9.07
N ARG A 128 1.65 15.06 8.38
CA ARG A 128 0.21 15.05 8.69
C ARG A 128 -0.23 13.82 9.48
N GLY A 129 0.70 12.94 9.85
CA GLY A 129 0.35 11.68 10.48
C GLY A 129 -0.20 10.64 9.49
N LEU A 130 -0.03 10.83 8.17
CA LEU A 130 -0.56 9.93 7.15
C LEU A 130 0.47 8.84 6.82
N LYS A 131 0.06 7.59 6.94
CA LYS A 131 0.87 6.41 6.62
C LYS A 131 0.32 5.71 5.40
N LEU A 132 1.08 5.68 4.31
CA LEU A 132 0.76 4.89 3.13
C LEU A 132 1.22 3.44 3.28
N VAL A 133 0.36 2.54 2.82
CA VAL A 133 0.62 1.11 2.64
C VAL A 133 0.27 0.78 1.20
N VAL A 134 1.27 0.54 0.38
CA VAL A 134 1.12 0.27 -1.05
C VAL A 134 1.25 -1.23 -1.26
N ILE A 135 0.22 -1.84 -1.82
CA ILE A 135 0.16 -3.26 -2.13
C ILE A 135 0.08 -3.40 -3.66
N THR A 136 0.86 -4.31 -4.24
CA THR A 136 0.80 -4.60 -5.69
C THR A 136 1.32 -6.00 -6.00
N GLN A 137 0.94 -6.54 -7.14
CA GLN A 137 1.50 -7.79 -7.65
C GLN A 137 2.85 -7.63 -8.37
N ARG A 138 3.10 -6.47 -9.02
CA ARG A 138 4.23 -6.26 -9.93
C ARG A 138 5.03 -5.01 -9.54
N ILE A 139 6.08 -5.17 -8.73
CA ILE A 139 6.98 -4.06 -8.34
C ILE A 139 7.67 -3.40 -9.55
N ALA A 140 7.89 -4.15 -10.63
CA ALA A 140 8.50 -3.64 -11.85
C ALA A 140 7.65 -2.57 -12.54
N LEU A 141 6.34 -2.56 -12.34
CA LEU A 141 5.40 -1.63 -12.97
C LEU A 141 5.08 -0.40 -12.11
N ILE A 142 5.51 -0.40 -10.85
CA ILE A 142 5.27 0.70 -9.91
C ILE A 142 6.31 1.82 -10.06
N ASP A 143 5.85 3.06 -9.90
CA ASP A 143 6.68 4.25 -9.93
C ASP A 143 7.78 4.20 -8.87
N LYS A 144 8.99 4.62 -9.25
CA LYS A 144 10.17 4.57 -8.37
C LYS A 144 9.99 5.46 -7.14
N THR A 145 9.25 6.56 -7.25
CA THR A 145 8.96 7.49 -6.14
C THR A 145 8.24 6.77 -5.00
N ILE A 146 7.30 5.88 -5.34
CA ILE A 146 6.61 5.06 -4.34
C ILE A 146 7.60 4.12 -3.66
N THR A 147 8.33 3.33 -4.44
CA THR A 147 9.28 2.34 -3.90
C THR A 147 10.39 2.98 -3.06
N GLY A 148 10.86 4.17 -3.44
CA GLY A 148 11.90 4.93 -2.75
C GLY A 148 11.42 5.56 -1.44
N ASN A 149 10.15 5.99 -1.37
CA ASN A 149 9.58 6.57 -0.16
C ASN A 149 9.03 5.55 0.85
N CYS A 150 8.87 4.28 0.45
CA CYS A 150 8.52 3.18 1.36
C CYS A 150 9.76 2.65 2.10
N GLN A 151 9.93 3.05 3.36
CA GLN A 151 11.06 2.61 4.20
C GLN A 151 10.91 1.16 4.68
N ILE A 152 9.67 0.68 4.79
CA ILE A 152 9.38 -0.72 5.07
C ILE A 152 9.03 -1.39 3.75
N LYS A 153 9.65 -2.55 3.48
CA LYS A 153 9.37 -3.35 2.30
C LYS A 153 9.13 -4.80 2.72
N VAL A 154 8.04 -5.37 2.23
CA VAL A 154 7.62 -6.76 2.44
C VAL A 154 7.53 -7.40 1.07
N LEU A 155 8.53 -8.20 0.74
CA LEU A 155 8.74 -8.75 -0.60
C LEU A 155 8.42 -10.24 -0.59
N PHE A 156 7.20 -10.60 -0.96
CA PHE A 156 6.80 -11.98 -1.23
C PHE A 156 7.31 -12.45 -2.59
N LYS A 157 7.33 -13.76 -2.83
CA LYS A 157 7.74 -14.36 -4.11
C LYS A 157 7.03 -13.70 -5.29
N CYS A 158 7.74 -13.55 -6.40
CA CYS A 158 7.19 -13.02 -7.65
C CYS A 158 7.36 -14.04 -8.78
N ALA A 159 6.56 -13.90 -9.84
CA ALA A 159 6.54 -14.85 -10.95
C ALA A 159 7.53 -14.47 -12.06
N GLU A 160 7.88 -13.19 -12.17
CA GLU A 160 8.48 -12.63 -13.38
C GLU A 160 9.91 -12.17 -13.12
N ASP A 161 10.82 -12.42 -14.06
CA ASP A 161 12.24 -12.09 -13.89
C ASP A 161 12.48 -10.61 -13.63
N VAL A 162 11.71 -9.73 -14.27
CA VAL A 162 11.81 -8.27 -14.06
C VAL A 162 11.47 -7.85 -12.63
N ASP A 163 10.61 -8.59 -11.93
CA ASP A 163 10.29 -8.32 -10.52
C ASP A 163 11.41 -8.85 -9.61
N TRP A 164 11.96 -10.03 -9.92
CA TRP A 164 13.15 -10.55 -9.25
C TRP A 164 14.34 -9.61 -9.40
N ASP A 165 14.56 -9.02 -10.57
CA ASP A 165 15.60 -8.02 -10.80
C ASP A 165 15.44 -6.80 -9.91
N ARG A 166 14.18 -6.36 -9.70
CA ARG A 166 13.88 -5.25 -8.78
C ARG A 166 14.18 -5.63 -7.34
N TYR A 167 13.90 -6.86 -6.93
CA TYR A 167 14.25 -7.34 -5.60
C TYR A 167 15.77 -7.44 -5.40
N ARG A 168 16.53 -7.93 -6.40
CA ARG A 168 18.00 -7.98 -6.31
C ARG A 168 18.63 -6.60 -6.13
N LYS A 169 18.06 -5.57 -6.76
CA LYS A 169 18.47 -4.16 -6.56
C LYS A 169 18.18 -3.65 -5.16
N ILE A 170 17.23 -4.26 -4.44
CA ILE A 170 16.89 -3.90 -3.05
C ILE A 170 17.76 -4.70 -2.08
N ASN A 171 17.85 -6.02 -2.23
CA ASN A 171 18.70 -6.89 -1.42
C ASN A 171 19.00 -8.20 -2.17
N LYS A 172 20.18 -8.28 -2.80
CA LYS A 172 20.58 -9.45 -3.63
C LYS A 172 20.57 -10.75 -2.83
N GLU A 173 21.21 -10.77 -1.66
CA GLU A 173 21.38 -12.01 -0.87
C GLU A 173 20.03 -12.61 -0.44
N LEU A 174 19.15 -11.80 0.16
CA LEU A 174 17.85 -12.29 0.62
C LEU A 174 16.93 -12.64 -0.55
N THR A 175 17.10 -12.00 -1.71
CA THR A 175 16.35 -12.33 -2.93
C THR A 175 16.66 -13.74 -3.41
N GLU A 176 17.93 -14.12 -3.47
CA GLU A 176 18.30 -15.49 -3.87
C GLU A 176 17.80 -16.52 -2.85
N LYS A 177 17.90 -16.22 -1.54
CA LYS A 177 17.33 -17.07 -0.49
C LYS A 177 15.81 -17.24 -0.63
N LEU A 178 15.08 -16.14 -0.88
CA LEU A 178 13.62 -16.18 -1.10
C LEU A 178 13.26 -17.02 -2.33
N LYS A 179 14.03 -16.89 -3.42
CA LYS A 179 13.81 -17.65 -4.67
C LYS A 179 13.98 -19.16 -4.45
N MET A 180 14.90 -19.56 -3.57
CA MET A 180 15.14 -20.97 -3.21
C MET A 180 14.21 -21.51 -2.12
N SER A 181 13.48 -20.65 -1.40
CA SER A 181 12.59 -21.10 -0.32
C SER A 181 11.49 -22.02 -0.86
N LYS A 182 11.25 -23.12 -0.15
CA LYS A 182 10.15 -24.06 -0.43
C LYS A 182 8.80 -23.57 0.10
N ASN A 183 8.81 -22.52 0.93
CA ASN A 183 7.59 -21.95 1.47
C ASN A 183 7.06 -20.88 0.49
N ASP A 184 5.80 -21.02 0.09
CA ASP A 184 5.15 -20.10 -0.87
C ASP A 184 4.74 -18.77 -0.24
N HIS A 185 4.65 -18.74 1.08
CA HIS A 185 4.34 -17.55 1.87
C HIS A 185 5.58 -16.90 2.47
N ALA A 186 6.79 -17.39 2.15
CA ALA A 186 8.02 -16.73 2.55
C ALA A 186 8.10 -15.31 1.97
N TYR A 187 8.69 -14.40 2.73
CA TYR A 187 8.89 -13.02 2.31
C TYR A 187 10.13 -12.40 2.94
N ILE A 188 10.71 -11.42 2.24
CA ILE A 188 11.75 -10.57 2.79
C ILE A 188 11.09 -9.41 3.52
N TYR A 189 11.47 -9.21 4.78
CA TYR A 189 11.09 -8.03 5.54
C TYR A 189 12.27 -7.08 5.65
N ILE A 190 12.09 -5.82 5.25
CA ILE A 190 13.10 -4.75 5.31
C ILE A 190 12.53 -3.56 6.06
N ASN A 191 13.30 -3.00 6.99
CA ASN A 191 12.97 -1.79 7.74
C ASN A 191 14.23 -0.95 7.99
N GLY A 192 14.49 0.02 7.13
CA GLY A 192 15.76 0.76 7.18
C GLY A 192 16.94 -0.16 6.88
N LEU A 193 17.91 -0.25 7.79
CA LEU A 193 19.11 -1.08 7.64
C LEU A 193 18.90 -2.54 8.04
N THR A 194 17.78 -2.88 8.69
CA THR A 194 17.48 -4.27 9.05
C THR A 194 16.72 -4.95 7.92
N ALA A 195 17.18 -6.13 7.53
CA ALA A 195 16.53 -6.98 6.55
C ALA A 195 16.62 -8.45 6.98
N LYS A 196 15.55 -9.23 6.78
CA LYS A 196 15.53 -10.66 7.06
C LYS A 196 14.58 -11.40 6.13
N LEU A 197 14.88 -12.67 5.86
CA LEU A 197 13.91 -13.61 5.31
C LEU A 197 12.99 -14.09 6.44
N VAL A 198 11.70 -14.18 6.17
CA VAL A 198 10.70 -14.78 7.04
C VAL A 198 10.08 -15.95 6.26
N GLU A 199 10.09 -17.12 6.87
CA GLU A 199 9.41 -18.32 6.40
C GLU A 199 8.23 -18.62 7.32
#